data_AF-A0A535QS24-F1
#
_entry.id   AF-A0A535QS24-F1
#
_cell.length_a   1.000
_cell.length_b   1.000
_cell.length_c   1.000
_cell.angle_alpha   90.00
_cell.angle_beta   90.00
_cell.angle_gamma   90.00
#
_symmetry.space_group_name_H-M   'P 1'
#
loop_
_entity.id
_entity.type
_entity.pdbx_description
1 polymer ?
#
loop_
_entity_poly.entity_id
_entity_poly.type
_entity_poly.pdbx_seq_one_letter_code
_entity_poly.pdbx_strand_id
1 'polypeptide(L)'
;MGSTQARKQPKYAEEYDVGDDDHLYSTPNPSSARKYRQPIEHDTLDDPLLQRGAISRRRSHALTTANGASSRAIARPPTEERLVHRRFPLVAILLGMVVMALLAVALSSLTSWWRIHQDDAQYGRPRTFQLDAVVGHNDSAATPTHFIFINLNRHIDIIELPGGDTAHARIYPGPVLFGDGQDLTPVTGEIRDVNGDGKPDIIVHIQDQQLVFINDGTQFRPLRSGEHVNV
;
A
#
# COMPACT_ATOMS: atom_id res chain seq x y z
N MET A 1 -40.28 -50.88 8.40
CA MET A 1 -40.74 -49.74 7.58
C MET A 1 -39.48 -48.97 7.19
N GLY A 2 -38.83 -49.21 6.04
CA GLY A 2 -39.32 -49.00 4.67
C GLY A 2 -39.28 -47.50 4.41
N SER A 3 -38.44 -46.91 3.55
CA SER A 3 -38.10 -47.33 2.19
C SER A 3 -36.73 -46.84 1.71
N THR A 4 -36.17 -47.67 0.84
CA THR A 4 -35.01 -47.54 -0.03
C THR A 4 -35.27 -46.62 -1.23
N GLN A 5 -34.24 -45.88 -1.66
CA GLN A 5 -34.06 -45.48 -3.07
C GLN A 5 -32.61 -45.83 -3.46
N ALA A 6 -32.38 -46.92 -4.17
CA ALA A 6 -32.53 -47.11 -5.62
C ALA A 6 -31.32 -46.57 -6.42
N ARG A 7 -30.35 -47.49 -6.54
CA ARG A 7 -29.22 -47.52 -7.48
C ARG A 7 -29.70 -47.49 -8.93
N LYS A 8 -29.01 -46.73 -9.79
CA LYS A 8 -28.74 -47.16 -11.19
C LYS A 8 -27.48 -46.50 -11.72
N GLN A 9 -26.40 -47.28 -11.78
CA GLN A 9 -25.24 -47.02 -12.62
C GLN A 9 -25.51 -47.63 -14.00
N PRO A 10 -25.16 -46.96 -15.11
CA PRO A 10 -24.78 -47.64 -16.33
C PRO A 10 -23.25 -47.84 -16.36
N LYS A 11 -22.83 -49.10 -16.43
CA LYS A 11 -21.53 -49.55 -16.96
C LYS A 11 -21.61 -49.51 -18.49
N TYR A 12 -20.55 -49.06 -19.16
CA TYR A 12 -19.84 -49.68 -20.31
C TYR A 12 -18.56 -48.82 -20.46
N ALA A 13 -17.38 -49.30 -20.06
CA ALA A 13 -16.46 -50.15 -20.83
C ALA A 13 -15.96 -49.43 -22.09
N GLU A 14 -14.67 -49.08 -22.06
CA GLU A 14 -13.70 -48.88 -23.17
C GLU A 14 -12.69 -47.82 -22.66
N GLU A 15 -11.50 -48.23 -22.22
CA GLU A 15 -10.34 -48.63 -23.02
C GLU A 15 -9.30 -47.53 -22.79
N TYR A 16 -8.25 -47.86 -22.04
CA TYR A 16 -7.08 -47.01 -21.94
C TYR A 16 -6.35 -47.12 -23.27
N ASP A 17 -6.56 -46.17 -24.17
CA ASP A 17 -5.61 -45.88 -25.22
C ASP A 17 -5.13 -44.44 -25.01
N VAL A 18 -3.99 -44.31 -24.34
CA VAL A 18 -3.24 -43.06 -24.29
C VAL A 18 -2.43 -43.01 -25.59
N GLY A 19 -3.15 -42.80 -26.69
CA GLY A 19 -2.61 -42.49 -27.99
C GLY A 19 -2.71 -40.98 -28.20
N ASP A 20 -1.54 -40.37 -28.36
CA ASP A 20 -1.23 -39.16 -29.12
C ASP A 20 -2.43 -38.38 -29.69
N ASP A 21 -2.51 -37.09 -29.37
CA ASP A 21 -2.10 -36.10 -30.35
C ASP A 21 -2.46 -34.68 -29.88
N ASP A 22 -1.43 -33.84 -29.97
CA ASP A 22 -1.51 -32.40 -29.87
C ASP A 22 -2.54 -31.84 -30.86
N HIS A 23 -2.95 -30.58 -30.66
CA HIS A 23 -3.78 -29.77 -31.56
C HIS A 23 -5.27 -29.57 -31.18
N LEU A 24 -5.52 -29.04 -29.98
CA LEU A 24 -6.63 -28.09 -29.80
C LEU A 24 -6.24 -26.71 -30.36
N TYR A 25 -6.25 -26.63 -31.69
CA TYR A 25 -6.44 -25.47 -32.57
C TYR A 25 -5.72 -24.15 -32.29
N SER A 26 -4.76 -23.85 -33.17
CA SER A 26 -4.74 -22.56 -33.88
C SER A 26 -4.10 -22.75 -35.25
N THR A 27 -4.94 -23.01 -36.24
CA THR A 27 -4.59 -23.10 -37.67
C THR A 27 -4.22 -21.70 -38.19
N PRO A 28 -3.01 -21.48 -38.72
CA PRO A 28 -2.70 -20.26 -39.44
C PRO A 28 -3.48 -20.21 -40.76
N ASN A 29 -4.05 -19.04 -41.09
CA ASN A 29 -4.74 -18.86 -42.37
C ASN A 29 -3.79 -19.20 -43.55
N PRO A 30 -4.21 -20.02 -44.53
CA PRO A 30 -3.42 -20.25 -45.72
C PRO A 30 -3.39 -18.96 -46.56
N SER A 31 -2.18 -18.61 -47.02
CA SER A 31 -1.92 -17.50 -47.95
C SER A 31 -2.43 -17.86 -49.36
N SER A 32 -3.74 -17.91 -49.56
CA SER A 32 -4.36 -18.11 -50.87
C SER A 32 -4.93 -16.80 -51.41
N ALA A 33 -4.04 -15.86 -51.72
CA ALA A 33 -4.33 -14.75 -52.62
C ALA A 33 -3.20 -14.56 -53.63
N ARG A 34 -2.75 -15.66 -54.25
CA ARG A 34 -2.09 -15.57 -55.55
C ARG A 34 -3.17 -15.75 -56.61
N LYS A 35 -3.43 -14.68 -57.37
CA LYS A 35 -4.25 -14.73 -58.59
C LYS A 35 -3.66 -15.78 -59.53
N TYR A 36 -4.35 -16.90 -59.67
CA TYR A 36 -4.13 -17.80 -60.80
C TYR A 36 -4.49 -17.05 -62.08
N ARG A 37 -3.51 -16.84 -62.96
CA ARG A 37 -3.77 -16.62 -64.38
C ARG A 37 -3.89 -18.02 -65.00
N GLN A 38 -5.10 -18.53 -65.13
CA GLN A 38 -5.40 -19.67 -66.00
C GLN A 38 -6.10 -19.17 -67.28
N PRO A 39 -6.20 -19.99 -68.34
CA PRO A 39 -5.10 -20.62 -69.07
C PRO A 39 -5.28 -20.30 -70.57
N ILE A 40 -4.33 -20.70 -71.42
CA ILE A 40 -4.69 -21.06 -72.80
C ILE A 40 -4.02 -22.40 -73.06
N GLU A 41 -4.74 -23.48 -72.73
CA GLU A 41 -4.52 -24.75 -73.42
C GLU A 41 -4.96 -24.54 -74.86
N HIS A 42 -4.03 -24.73 -75.79
CA HIS A 42 -4.39 -25.04 -77.15
C HIS A 42 -4.35 -26.55 -77.27
N ASP A 43 -5.51 -27.18 -77.06
CA ASP A 43 -5.73 -28.53 -77.53
C ASP A 43 -7.00 -28.57 -78.41
N THR A 44 -6.86 -29.33 -79.48
CA THR A 44 -7.80 -29.60 -80.58
C THR A 44 -7.98 -28.55 -81.68
N LEU A 45 -7.85 -29.12 -82.88
CA LEU A 45 -8.04 -28.64 -84.24
C LEU A 45 -9.36 -27.87 -84.43
N ASP A 46 -9.28 -26.81 -85.25
CA ASP A 46 -10.35 -25.98 -85.79
C ASP A 46 -10.71 -24.69 -85.01
N ASP A 47 -9.89 -23.64 -85.19
CA ASP A 47 -10.43 -22.27 -85.24
C ASP A 47 -9.58 -21.37 -86.18
N PRO A 48 -10.20 -20.50 -87.01
CA PRO A 48 -9.56 -19.89 -88.17
C PRO A 48 -8.85 -18.55 -87.88
N LEU A 49 -7.77 -18.33 -88.62
CA LEU A 49 -6.98 -17.10 -88.66
C LEU A 49 -7.74 -15.94 -89.29
N LEU A 50 -8.05 -14.84 -88.58
CA LEU A 50 -8.23 -13.49 -89.16
C LEU A 50 -8.13 -12.41 -88.04
N GLN A 51 -7.51 -11.22 -88.16
CA GLN A 51 -6.46 -10.69 -89.03
C GLN A 51 -5.99 -9.39 -88.32
N ARG A 52 -4.74 -9.35 -87.84
CA ARG A 52 -4.11 -8.12 -87.33
C ARG A 52 -3.89 -7.16 -88.51
N GLY A 53 -4.62 -6.05 -88.52
CA GLY A 53 -4.47 -5.00 -89.52
C GLY A 53 -4.08 -3.65 -88.94
N ALA A 54 -2.86 -3.22 -89.30
CA ALA A 54 -2.52 -1.89 -89.82
C ALA A 54 -1.64 -0.92 -88.98
N ILE A 55 -0.81 -0.22 -89.77
CA ILE A 55 -0.12 1.08 -89.56
C ILE A 55 1.21 1.00 -88.77
N SER A 56 2.35 0.73 -89.43
CA SER A 56 3.20 1.58 -90.28
C SER A 56 4.32 2.31 -89.54
N ARG A 57 5.45 1.60 -89.47
CA ARG A 57 6.81 2.00 -89.88
C ARG A 57 7.12 3.51 -89.86
N ARG A 58 7.88 3.95 -88.84
CA ARG A 58 8.80 5.08 -88.96
C ARG A 58 10.25 4.56 -88.91
N ARG A 59 10.93 4.62 -90.06
CA ARG A 59 12.40 4.80 -90.14
C ARG A 59 12.58 6.27 -90.53
N SER A 60 13.47 7.02 -89.92
CA SER A 60 14.91 6.85 -90.11
C SER A 60 15.72 7.18 -88.86
N HIS A 61 16.51 6.18 -88.47
CA HIS A 61 17.87 6.24 -87.96
C HIS A 61 18.75 7.20 -88.79
N ALA A 62 19.89 7.73 -88.35
CA ALA A 62 20.71 7.58 -87.16
C ALA A 62 21.73 8.76 -87.16
N LEU A 63 22.78 8.86 -86.34
CA LEU A 63 23.95 7.99 -86.27
C LEU A 63 24.84 8.56 -85.17
N THR A 64 25.21 7.78 -84.16
CA THR A 64 26.25 6.73 -84.26
C THR A 64 27.49 7.21 -85.01
N THR A 65 28.67 7.04 -84.50
CA THR A 65 28.91 7.68 -83.26
C THR A 65 29.01 6.53 -82.20
N ALA A 66 30.13 6.02 -81.79
CA ALA A 66 31.15 6.96 -81.49
C ALA A 66 30.55 8.24 -80.77
N ASN A 67 31.44 9.06 -80.30
CA ASN A 67 31.18 10.45 -79.91
C ASN A 67 29.92 10.69 -79.07
N GLY A 68 30.14 10.47 -77.78
CA GLY A 68 29.94 11.60 -76.88
C GLY A 68 28.70 11.49 -76.02
N ALA A 69 28.97 11.31 -74.74
CA ALA A 69 28.05 11.51 -73.62
C ALA A 69 27.19 12.79 -73.78
N SER A 70 26.02 12.96 -73.15
CA SER A 70 25.54 12.47 -71.85
C SER A 70 24.02 12.69 -71.71
N SER A 71 23.31 11.79 -71.02
CA SER A 71 22.05 12.12 -70.33
C SER A 71 21.95 11.33 -69.02
N ARG A 72 22.13 12.03 -67.88
CA ARG A 72 22.03 11.49 -66.51
C ARG A 72 20.61 10.96 -66.23
N ALA A 73 20.48 9.65 -66.03
CA ALA A 73 19.29 9.05 -65.41
C ALA A 73 19.59 8.75 -63.94
N ILE A 74 18.80 9.35 -63.05
CA ILE A 74 18.95 9.36 -61.59
C ILE A 74 18.60 7.97 -61.01
N ALA A 75 19.45 7.44 -60.12
CA ALA A 75 19.32 6.13 -59.47
C ALA A 75 18.23 6.09 -58.38
N ARG A 76 17.62 4.90 -58.14
CA ARG A 76 16.74 4.61 -56.98
C ARG A 76 17.47 3.66 -55.99
N PRO A 77 17.40 3.87 -54.66
CA PRO A 77 18.11 3.04 -53.67
C PRO A 77 17.36 1.74 -53.31
N PRO A 78 18.02 0.73 -52.71
CA PRO A 78 17.44 -0.59 -52.44
C PRO A 78 16.61 -0.60 -51.15
N THR A 79 15.54 -1.42 -51.12
CA THR A 79 14.62 -1.57 -49.98
C THR A 79 15.09 -2.70 -49.05
N GLU A 80 15.35 -2.40 -47.78
CA GLU A 80 15.67 -3.38 -46.73
C GLU A 80 14.41 -4.05 -46.13
N GLU A 81 14.49 -5.35 -45.86
CA GLU A 81 13.46 -6.11 -45.14
C GLU A 81 13.58 -5.95 -43.62
N ARG A 82 12.45 -5.77 -42.92
CA ARG A 82 12.43 -5.63 -41.46
C ARG A 82 11.56 -6.70 -40.80
N LEU A 83 12.22 -7.62 -40.08
CA LEU A 83 11.60 -8.70 -39.29
C LEU A 83 10.82 -8.16 -38.09
N VAL A 84 9.61 -8.67 -37.89
CA VAL A 84 8.71 -8.29 -36.78
C VAL A 84 8.91 -9.23 -35.59
N HIS A 85 9.38 -8.70 -34.45
CA HIS A 85 9.46 -9.44 -33.18
C HIS A 85 8.27 -9.09 -32.27
N ARG A 86 7.43 -10.09 -31.95
CA ARG A 86 6.31 -9.96 -31.01
C ARG A 86 6.80 -10.29 -29.60
N ARG A 87 6.95 -9.26 -28.75
CA ARG A 87 7.50 -9.38 -27.38
C ARG A 87 6.37 -9.70 -26.39
N PHE A 88 6.48 -10.79 -25.65
CA PHE A 88 5.53 -11.13 -24.58
C PHE A 88 5.73 -10.23 -23.35
N PRO A 89 4.65 -9.76 -22.68
CA PRO A 89 4.71 -8.62 -21.77
C PRO A 89 5.06 -9.00 -20.31
N LEU A 90 5.93 -9.98 -20.07
CA LEU A 90 6.29 -10.42 -18.70
C LEU A 90 6.90 -9.29 -17.87
N VAL A 91 7.68 -8.41 -18.50
CA VAL A 91 8.26 -7.23 -17.84
C VAL A 91 7.15 -6.26 -17.42
N ALA A 92 6.09 -6.11 -18.22
CA ALA A 92 4.96 -5.25 -17.86
C ALA A 92 4.13 -5.85 -16.73
N ILE A 93 3.97 -7.19 -16.68
CA ILE A 93 3.30 -7.89 -15.58
C ILE A 93 4.10 -7.76 -14.28
N LEU A 94 5.42 -7.97 -14.32
CA LEU A 94 6.29 -7.82 -13.15
C LEU A 94 6.30 -6.38 -12.64
N LEU A 95 6.38 -5.40 -13.55
CA LEU A 95 6.28 -3.98 -13.20
C LEU A 95 4.91 -3.64 -12.58
N GLY A 96 3.82 -4.17 -13.14
CA GLY A 96 2.47 -3.99 -12.60
C GLY A 96 2.31 -4.59 -11.20
N MET A 97 2.90 -5.77 -10.96
CA MET A 97 2.89 -6.42 -9.66
C MET A 97 3.66 -5.60 -8.61
N VAL A 98 4.80 -5.00 -8.98
CA VAL A 98 5.58 -4.11 -8.09
C VAL A 98 4.80 -2.83 -7.76
N VAL A 99 4.15 -2.22 -8.76
CA VAL A 99 3.33 -1.02 -8.54
C VAL A 99 2.12 -1.31 -7.65
N MET A 100 1.45 -2.44 -7.86
CA MET A 100 0.32 -2.87 -7.04
C MET A 100 0.77 -3.15 -5.60
N ALA A 101 1.92 -3.81 -5.42
CA ALA A 101 2.48 -4.06 -4.10
C ALA A 101 2.80 -2.75 -3.35
N LEU A 102 3.38 -1.74 -4.01
CA LEU A 102 3.63 -0.41 -3.41
C LEU A 102 2.33 0.33 -3.04
N LEU A 103 1.30 0.23 -3.89
CA LEU A 103 -0.01 0.81 -3.61
C LEU A 103 -0.69 0.16 -2.42
N ALA A 104 -0.61 -1.17 -2.32
CA ALA A 104 -1.14 -1.90 -1.18
C ALA A 104 -0.46 -1.47 0.13
N VAL A 105 0.86 -1.27 0.14
CA VAL A 105 1.62 -0.80 1.31
C VAL A 105 1.23 0.65 1.69
N ALA A 106 1.10 1.54 0.71
CA ALA A 106 0.72 2.93 0.97
C ALA A 106 -0.69 3.05 1.54
N LEU A 107 -1.65 2.30 0.98
CA LEU A 107 -3.04 2.29 1.45
C LEU A 107 -3.16 1.65 2.84
N SER A 108 -2.40 0.58 3.09
CA SER A 108 -2.33 -0.04 4.42
C SER A 108 -1.78 0.93 5.48
N SER A 109 -0.79 1.77 5.14
CA SER A 109 -0.23 2.76 6.08
C SER A 109 -1.20 3.92 6.34
N LEU A 110 -1.89 4.37 5.29
CA LEU A 110 -2.86 5.47 5.35
C LEU A 110 -4.09 5.09 6.19
N THR A 111 -4.58 3.86 6.06
CA THR A 111 -5.71 3.37 6.85
C THR A 111 -5.35 3.16 8.33
N SER A 112 -4.12 2.70 8.61
CA SER A 112 -3.60 2.57 9.98
C SER A 112 -3.46 3.93 10.68
N TRP A 113 -2.87 4.92 10.00
CA TRP A 113 -2.78 6.30 10.48
C TRP A 113 -4.17 6.91 10.72
N TRP A 114 -5.11 6.69 9.80
CA TRP A 114 -6.47 7.24 9.91
C TRP A 114 -7.23 6.73 11.13
N ARG A 115 -7.05 5.46 11.50
CA ARG A 115 -7.71 4.88 12.68
C ARG A 115 -7.11 5.39 14.00
N ILE A 116 -5.78 5.38 14.15
CA ILE A 116 -5.11 5.97 15.34
C ILE A 116 -5.50 7.44 15.50
N HIS A 117 -5.62 8.16 14.38
CA HIS A 117 -6.05 9.54 14.35
C HIS A 117 -7.50 9.75 14.80
N GLN A 118 -8.41 8.80 14.52
CA GLN A 118 -9.78 8.88 15.03
C GLN A 118 -9.90 8.45 16.49
N ASP A 119 -9.14 7.44 16.88
CA ASP A 119 -9.18 6.91 18.25
C ASP A 119 -8.55 7.90 19.25
N ASP A 120 -7.44 8.55 18.88
CA ASP A 120 -6.87 9.68 19.63
C ASP A 120 -7.84 10.90 19.63
N ALA A 121 -8.67 11.05 18.59
CA ALA A 121 -9.64 12.16 18.46
C ALA A 121 -10.93 11.97 19.26
N GLN A 122 -11.35 10.72 19.47
CA GLN A 122 -12.58 10.43 20.22
C GLN A 122 -12.30 10.25 21.72
N TYR A 123 -11.12 9.75 22.07
CA TYR A 123 -10.83 9.31 23.44
C TYR A 123 -9.63 10.01 24.09
N GLY A 124 -8.86 10.77 23.32
CA GLY A 124 -7.89 11.72 23.85
C GLY A 124 -6.46 11.17 24.05
N ARG A 125 -5.53 12.01 23.63
CA ARG A 125 -4.23 12.27 24.27
C ARG A 125 -4.36 13.62 24.97
N PRO A 126 -3.63 13.90 26.06
CA PRO A 126 -2.51 13.16 26.66
C PRO A 126 -2.92 12.00 27.57
N ARG A 127 -1.93 11.17 27.96
CA ARG A 127 -2.13 10.13 29.00
C ARG A 127 -2.42 10.83 30.32
N THR A 128 -3.60 10.53 30.88
CA THR A 128 -4.01 10.97 32.20
C THR A 128 -4.24 9.76 33.10
N PHE A 129 -3.87 9.89 34.36
CA PHE A 129 -4.21 8.98 35.44
C PHE A 129 -4.93 9.79 36.51
N GLN A 130 -5.98 9.23 37.08
CA GLN A 130 -6.80 9.95 38.05
C GLN A 130 -7.06 9.06 39.25
N LEU A 131 -7.09 9.63 40.45
CA LEU A 131 -7.40 8.92 41.68
C LEU A 131 -8.03 9.87 42.69
N ASP A 132 -8.82 9.31 43.60
CA ASP A 132 -9.38 10.04 44.73
C ASP A 132 -8.73 9.59 46.04
N ALA A 133 -8.36 10.54 46.90
CA ALA A 133 -7.81 10.26 48.22
C ALA A 133 -8.18 11.34 49.24
N VAL A 134 -8.20 10.96 50.52
CA VAL A 134 -8.35 11.90 51.64
C VAL A 134 -6.97 12.24 52.15
N VAL A 135 -6.53 13.48 51.94
CA VAL A 135 -5.18 13.98 52.22
C VAL A 135 -5.16 15.10 53.28
N GLY A 136 -6.34 15.54 53.74
CA GLY A 136 -6.48 16.56 54.77
C GLY A 136 -6.54 18.00 54.24
N HIS A 137 -6.78 18.17 52.94
CA HIS A 137 -6.89 19.48 52.30
C HIS A 137 -8.36 19.84 52.08
N ASN A 138 -9.07 20.23 53.14
CA ASN A 138 -10.50 20.56 53.06
C ASN A 138 -11.35 19.44 52.42
N ASP A 139 -10.97 18.19 52.65
CA ASP A 139 -11.58 17.00 52.10
C ASP A 139 -12.12 16.08 53.20
N SER A 140 -12.90 15.09 52.80
CA SER A 140 -13.51 14.11 53.70
C SER A 140 -13.73 12.79 52.98
N ALA A 141 -14.07 11.73 53.73
CA ALA A 141 -14.45 10.45 53.13
C ALA A 141 -15.67 10.55 52.19
N ALA A 142 -16.53 11.57 52.36
CA ALA A 142 -17.68 11.80 51.48
C ALA A 142 -17.34 12.67 50.25
N THR A 143 -16.29 13.50 50.37
CA THR A 143 -15.81 14.43 49.34
C THR A 143 -14.29 14.36 49.33
N PRO A 144 -13.70 13.29 48.76
CA PRO A 144 -12.25 13.14 48.72
C PRO A 144 -11.63 14.17 47.76
N THR A 145 -10.33 14.38 47.90
CA THR A 145 -9.55 15.15 46.94
C THR A 145 -9.38 14.35 45.66
N HIS A 146 -9.72 14.94 44.52
CA HIS A 146 -9.52 14.33 43.20
C HIS A 146 -8.18 14.76 42.62
N PHE A 147 -7.37 13.79 42.19
CA PHE A 147 -6.08 14.04 41.57
C PHE A 147 -6.10 13.64 40.09
N ILE A 148 -5.42 14.43 39.27
CA ILE A 148 -5.19 14.16 37.86
C ILE A 148 -3.69 14.29 37.60
N PHE A 149 -3.06 13.18 37.25
CA PHE A 149 -1.68 13.10 36.80
C PHE A 149 -1.70 13.06 35.28
N ILE A 150 -0.99 13.97 34.64
CA ILE A 150 -1.05 14.12 33.19
C ILE A 150 0.37 14.27 32.63
N ASN A 151 0.66 13.54 31.56
CA ASN A 151 1.80 13.84 30.71
C ASN A 151 1.36 14.75 29.57
N LEU A 152 1.39 16.04 29.82
CA LEU A 152 1.06 17.03 28.83
C LEU A 152 2.29 17.32 27.95
N ASN A 153 2.46 16.54 26.89
CA ASN A 153 3.53 16.72 25.91
C ASN A 153 4.93 16.77 26.53
N ARG A 154 5.27 15.74 27.32
CA ARG A 154 6.52 15.58 28.07
C ARG A 154 6.62 16.42 29.34
N HIS A 155 5.62 17.23 29.65
CA HIS A 155 5.53 17.94 30.93
C HIS A 155 4.61 17.15 31.85
N ILE A 156 5.15 16.72 32.98
CA ILE A 156 4.33 16.04 33.97
C ILE A 156 3.69 17.10 34.85
N ASP A 157 2.38 17.10 34.93
CA ASP A 157 1.62 17.93 35.86
C ASP A 157 0.78 17.03 36.78
N ILE A 158 0.71 17.41 38.05
CA ILE A 158 -0.20 16.83 39.02
C ILE A 158 -1.21 17.89 39.40
N ILE A 159 -2.47 17.65 39.12
CA ILE A 159 -3.58 18.54 39.47
C ILE A 159 -4.28 17.94 40.67
N GLU A 160 -4.54 18.78 41.66
CA GLU A 160 -5.27 18.48 42.88
C GLU A 160 -6.57 19.30 42.88
N LEU A 161 -7.67 18.64 43.21
CA LEU A 161 -9.00 19.23 43.35
C LEU A 161 -9.51 18.92 44.76
N PRO A 162 -9.18 19.78 45.74
CA PRO A 162 -9.44 19.51 47.15
C PRO A 162 -10.93 19.35 47.41
N GLY A 163 -11.33 18.22 47.99
CA GLY A 163 -12.74 17.88 48.22
C GLY A 163 -13.61 17.82 46.95
N GLY A 164 -13.01 17.65 45.78
CA GLY A 164 -13.68 17.74 44.48
C GLY A 164 -14.03 19.18 44.05
N ASP A 165 -13.54 20.19 44.79
CA ASP A 165 -13.80 21.59 44.51
C ASP A 165 -12.80 22.16 43.50
N THR A 166 -13.29 22.39 42.29
CA THR A 166 -12.53 23.03 41.21
C THR A 166 -12.12 24.47 41.51
N ALA A 167 -12.79 25.17 42.42
CA ALA A 167 -12.46 26.56 42.77
C ALA A 167 -11.13 26.67 43.54
N HIS A 168 -10.69 25.57 44.16
CA HIS A 168 -9.46 25.50 44.94
C HIS A 168 -8.43 24.57 44.30
N ALA A 169 -8.54 24.35 42.99
CA ALA A 169 -7.62 23.49 42.25
C ALA A 169 -6.16 23.98 42.39
N ARG A 170 -5.24 23.04 42.57
CA ARG A 170 -3.78 23.31 42.66
C ARG A 170 -3.05 22.45 41.65
N ILE A 171 -1.96 22.99 41.11
CA ILE A 171 -1.14 22.30 40.11
C ILE A 171 0.28 22.24 40.61
N TYR A 172 0.83 21.03 40.67
CA TYR A 172 2.21 20.77 41.06
C TYR A 172 2.99 20.35 39.82
N PRO A 173 4.01 21.13 39.41
CA PRO A 173 4.81 20.80 38.24
C PRO A 173 5.80 19.68 38.57
N GLY A 174 5.83 18.68 37.68
CA GLY A 174 6.81 17.60 37.65
C GLY A 174 7.96 17.86 36.67
N PRO A 175 8.78 16.84 36.36
CA PRO A 175 9.91 16.97 35.46
C PRO A 175 9.47 17.02 34.00
N VAL A 176 10.39 17.49 33.16
CA VAL A 176 10.25 17.44 31.71
C VAL A 176 10.97 16.21 31.16
N LEU A 177 10.29 15.43 30.33
CA LEU A 177 10.83 14.24 29.69
C LEU A 177 11.55 14.59 28.38
N PHE A 178 12.73 14.00 28.18
CA PHE A 178 13.56 14.24 27.00
C PHE A 178 13.65 12.99 26.13
N GLY A 179 13.51 13.17 24.81
CA GLY A 179 13.58 12.10 23.83
C GLY A 179 12.31 11.97 22.98
N ASP A 180 12.44 11.30 21.85
CA ASP A 180 11.33 11.05 20.93
C ASP A 180 10.32 10.08 21.57
N GLY A 181 9.03 10.37 21.38
CA GLY A 181 7.93 9.55 21.91
C GLY A 181 7.68 9.70 23.41
N GLN A 182 8.38 10.60 24.10
CA GLN A 182 8.19 10.81 25.54
C GLN A 182 6.89 11.54 25.89
N ASP A 183 6.27 12.20 24.91
CA ASP A 183 4.90 12.74 25.01
C ASP A 183 3.88 11.62 25.25
N LEU A 184 4.27 10.38 24.95
CA LEU A 184 3.50 9.18 25.16
C LEU A 184 3.90 8.42 26.43
N THR A 185 4.71 9.00 27.30
CA THR A 185 5.05 8.35 28.56
C THR A 185 3.86 8.39 29.52
N PRO A 186 3.40 7.26 30.08
CA PRO A 186 2.37 7.27 31.11
C PRO A 186 2.93 7.87 32.41
N VAL A 187 2.05 8.52 33.16
CA VAL A 187 2.31 8.99 34.52
C VAL A 187 1.22 8.45 35.42
N THR A 188 1.60 7.91 36.57
CA THR A 188 0.66 7.45 37.60
C THR A 188 1.04 8.02 38.95
N GLY A 189 0.14 7.87 39.92
CA GLY A 189 0.33 8.35 41.28
C GLY A 189 -0.07 7.32 42.33
N GLU A 190 0.58 7.37 43.49
CA GLU A 190 0.21 6.69 44.72
C GLU A 190 0.11 7.72 45.84
N ILE A 191 -0.84 7.52 46.76
CA ILE A 191 -1.00 8.36 47.95
C ILE A 191 -0.66 7.53 49.18
N ARG A 192 0.44 7.90 49.85
CA ARG A 192 0.95 7.17 51.02
C ARG A 192 1.80 8.09 51.88
N ASP A 193 1.71 7.93 53.20
CA ASP A 193 2.67 8.57 54.11
C ASP A 193 4.05 7.94 53.92
N VAL A 194 5.02 8.71 53.44
CA VAL A 194 6.40 8.23 53.22
C VAL A 194 7.41 8.81 54.20
N ASN A 195 7.01 9.81 54.99
CA ASN A 195 7.87 10.52 55.93
C ASN A 195 7.54 10.19 57.42
N GLY A 196 6.43 9.50 57.67
CA GLY A 196 5.96 9.07 58.99
C GLY A 196 5.23 10.14 59.81
N ASP A 197 4.76 11.24 59.20
CA ASP A 197 4.08 12.34 59.88
C ASP A 197 2.55 12.14 60.02
N GLY A 198 2.02 11.03 59.50
CA GLY A 198 0.61 10.69 59.52
C GLY A 198 -0.23 11.42 58.47
N LYS A 199 0.39 12.20 57.58
CA LYS A 199 -0.27 12.83 56.42
C LYS A 199 0.11 12.04 55.17
N PRO A 200 -0.86 11.70 54.29
CA PRO A 200 -0.53 11.05 53.04
C PRO A 200 0.21 11.99 52.09
N ASP A 201 1.34 11.54 51.56
CA ASP A 201 2.15 12.20 50.53
C ASP A 201 1.79 11.68 49.13
N ILE A 202 2.27 12.35 48.08
CA ILE A 202 2.12 11.89 46.68
C ILE A 202 3.43 11.25 46.22
N ILE A 203 3.33 10.05 45.66
CA ILE A 203 4.40 9.39 44.91
C ILE A 203 3.98 9.36 43.45
N VAL A 204 4.71 10.06 42.59
CA VAL A 204 4.50 10.10 41.14
C VAL A 204 5.42 9.10 40.48
N HIS A 205 4.86 8.18 39.69
CA HIS A 205 5.62 7.22 38.92
C HIS A 205 5.69 7.66 37.45
N ILE A 206 6.91 7.75 36.93
CA ILE A 206 7.18 8.07 35.52
C ILE A 206 8.23 7.08 35.02
N GLN A 207 7.82 6.13 34.18
CA GLN A 207 8.70 5.02 33.77
C GLN A 207 9.27 4.31 35.00
N ASP A 208 10.61 4.25 35.12
CA ASP A 208 11.33 3.63 36.24
C ASP A 208 11.68 4.64 37.35
N GLN A 209 11.22 5.89 37.23
CA GLN A 209 11.51 6.97 38.18
C GLN A 209 10.31 7.25 39.09
N GLN A 210 10.61 7.58 40.33
CA GLN A 210 9.64 8.01 41.33
C GLN A 210 9.99 9.42 41.80
N LEU A 211 8.98 10.27 41.88
CA LEU A 211 9.08 11.59 42.47
C LEU A 211 8.10 11.71 43.64
N VAL A 212 8.58 12.23 44.75
CA VAL A 212 7.78 12.39 45.96
C VAL A 212 7.43 13.86 46.16
N PHE A 213 6.15 14.13 46.42
CA PHE A 213 5.68 15.40 46.93
C PHE A 213 5.16 15.23 48.35
N ILE A 214 5.79 15.93 49.29
CA ILE A 214 5.48 15.91 50.70
C ILE A 214 4.28 16.80 50.99
N ASN A 215 3.35 16.29 51.78
CA ASN A 215 2.19 17.01 52.30
C ASN A 215 2.59 17.88 53.49
N ASP A 216 2.48 19.21 53.37
CA ASP A 216 2.77 20.14 54.48
C ASP A 216 1.57 20.39 55.42
N GLY A 217 0.46 19.69 55.17
CA GLY A 217 -0.82 19.81 55.85
C GLY A 217 -1.78 20.81 55.22
N THR A 218 -1.29 21.63 54.29
CA THR A 218 -2.13 22.56 53.54
C THR A 218 -2.04 22.36 52.04
N GLN A 219 -0.88 21.94 51.54
CA GLN A 219 -0.55 21.73 50.13
C GLN A 219 0.59 20.70 50.01
N PHE A 220 0.91 20.32 48.77
CA PHE A 220 2.06 19.49 48.49
C PHE A 220 3.29 20.31 48.07
N ARG A 221 4.48 19.81 48.40
CA ARG A 221 5.76 20.40 47.99
C ARG A 221 6.72 19.32 47.50
N PRO A 222 7.62 19.60 46.55
CA PRO A 222 8.66 18.63 46.18
C PRO A 222 9.50 18.21 47.39
N LEU A 223 9.91 16.94 47.42
CA LEU A 223 10.88 16.43 48.37
C LEU A 223 12.18 17.25 48.30
N ARG A 224 12.67 17.73 49.44
CA ARG A 224 13.90 18.55 49.50
C ARG A 224 15.13 17.67 49.62
N SER A 225 16.26 18.19 49.14
CA SER A 225 17.56 17.52 49.31
C SER A 225 17.88 17.37 50.80
N GLY A 226 18.14 16.13 51.24
CA GLY A 226 18.43 15.79 52.64
C GLY A 226 17.24 15.27 53.44
N GLU A 227 16.02 15.29 52.89
CA GLU A 227 14.87 14.62 53.49
C GLU A 227 14.87 13.13 53.11
N HIS A 228 14.69 12.25 54.10
CA HIS A 228 14.61 10.81 53.89
C HIS A 228 13.15 10.38 53.83
N VAL A 229 12.83 9.55 52.83
CA VAL A 229 11.49 9.00 52.61
C VAL A 229 11.59 7.50 52.35
N ASN A 230 10.56 6.76 52.75
CA ASN A 230 10.47 5.32 52.51
C ASN A 230 9.53 5.05 51.33
N VAL A 231 10.11 4.81 50.16
CA VAL A 231 9.38 4.58 48.90
C VAL A 231 9.48 3.13 48.46
#